data_AF-A0A934KH27-F1
#
_entry.id   AF-A0A934KH27-F1
#
_cell.length_a   1.000
_cell.length_b   1.000
_cell.length_c   1.000
_cell.angle_alpha   90.00
_cell.angle_beta   90.00
_cell.angle_gamma   90.00
#
_symmetry.space_group_name_H-M   'P 1'
#
loop_
_entity.id
_entity.type
_entity.pdbx_description
1 polymer ?
#
loop_
_entity_poly.entity_id
_entity_poly.type
_entity_poly.pdbx_seq_one_letter_code
_entity_poly.pdbx_strand_id
1 'polypeptide(L)'
;MNPVLDDVSDRLAAAAERHGGKLPAPRLTPDEARELLELARVVAHSSERRFAPLATYLAGCVAGRLASTDEAAAFIREVREELESEQPETV
;
A
#
# COMPACT_ATOMS: atom_id res chain seq x y z
N MET A 1 -7.35 0.86 14.73
CA MET A 1 -7.89 1.36 13.45
C MET A 1 -7.65 2.86 13.39
N ASN A 2 -7.19 3.40 12.26
CA ASN A 2 -6.86 4.82 12.15
C ASN A 2 -8.10 5.57 11.62
N PRO A 3 -8.72 6.45 12.43
CA PRO A 3 -10.00 7.07 12.08
C PRO A 3 -9.94 7.93 10.81
N VAL A 4 -8.77 8.47 10.47
CA VAL A 4 -8.56 9.21 9.22
C VAL A 4 -8.60 8.26 8.02
N LEU A 5 -7.97 7.09 8.13
CA LEU A 5 -7.99 6.10 7.05
C LEU A 5 -9.37 5.47 6.87
N ASP A 6 -10.12 5.29 7.97
CA ASP A 6 -11.48 4.78 7.93
C ASP A 6 -12.42 5.77 7.21
N ASP A 7 -12.39 7.07 7.55
CA ASP A 7 -13.16 8.11 6.86
C ASP A 7 -12.81 8.21 5.36
N VAL A 8 -11.52 8.18 5.02
CA VAL A 8 -11.08 8.17 3.61
C VAL A 8 -11.62 6.94 2.89
N SER A 9 -11.56 5.77 3.51
CA SER A 9 -12.01 4.51 2.90
C SER A 9 -13.53 4.51 2.66
N ASP A 10 -14.30 5.06 3.60
CA ASP A 10 -15.75 5.19 3.45
C ASP A 10 -16.10 6.17 2.32
N ARG A 11 -15.36 7.27 2.20
CA ARG A 11 -15.52 8.21 1.08
C ARG A 11 -15.18 7.59 -0.27
N LEU A 12 -14.18 6.71 -0.33
CA LEU A 12 -13.83 5.97 -1.55
C LEU A 12 -14.95 5.03 -1.98
N ALA A 13 -15.53 4.27 -1.05
CA ALA A 13 -16.69 3.42 -1.36
C ALA A 13 -17.88 4.23 -1.84
N ALA A 14 -18.24 5.30 -1.10
CA ALA A 14 -19.32 6.19 -1.49
C ALA A 14 -19.08 6.87 -2.85
N ALA A 15 -17.82 7.15 -3.21
CA ALA A 15 -17.45 7.66 -4.52
C ALA A 15 -17.62 6.60 -5.62
N ALA A 16 -17.15 5.37 -5.40
CA ALA A 16 -17.32 4.27 -6.33
C ALA A 16 -18.81 4.02 -6.66
N GLU A 17 -19.69 4.08 -5.65
CA GLU A 17 -21.14 3.91 -5.83
C GLU A 17 -21.73 4.96 -6.77
N ARG A 18 -21.29 6.22 -6.69
CA ARG A 18 -21.72 7.28 -7.63
C ARG A 18 -21.30 7.02 -9.07
N HIS A 19 -20.27 6.20 -9.28
CA HIS A 19 -19.79 5.79 -10.60
C HIS A 19 -20.29 4.39 -11.02
N GLY A 20 -21.29 3.83 -10.30
CA GLY A 20 -21.90 2.55 -10.62
C GLY A 20 -21.14 1.32 -10.10
N GLY A 21 -20.07 1.51 -9.33
CA GLY A 21 -19.34 0.43 -8.66
C GLY A 21 -19.90 0.17 -7.26
N LYS A 22 -20.25 -1.08 -6.95
CA LYS A 22 -20.54 -1.49 -5.56
C LYS A 22 -19.32 -2.18 -4.99
N LEU A 23 -18.45 -1.40 -4.36
CA LEU A 23 -17.25 -1.89 -3.71
C LEU A 23 -17.35 -1.67 -2.20
N PRO A 24 -17.03 -2.67 -1.38
CA PRO A 24 -16.90 -2.44 0.06
C PRO A 24 -15.79 -1.42 0.31
N ALA A 25 -15.93 -0.66 1.38
CA ALA A 25 -14.89 0.27 1.79
C ALA A 25 -13.59 -0.50 2.10
N PRO A 26 -12.46 -0.15 1.48
CA PRO A 26 -11.22 -0.86 1.71
C PRO A 26 -10.82 -0.72 3.18
N ARG A 27 -10.16 -1.74 3.71
CA ARG A 27 -9.62 -1.73 5.07
C ARG A 27 -8.22 -2.33 5.01
N LEU A 28 -7.30 -1.68 5.70
CA LEU A 28 -5.95 -2.19 5.88
C LEU A 28 -5.87 -2.88 7.23
N THR A 29 -5.29 -4.08 7.24
CA THR A 29 -4.78 -4.68 8.46
C THR A 29 -3.55 -3.90 8.96
N PRO A 30 -3.18 -4.04 10.24
CA PRO A 30 -1.95 -3.42 10.77
C PRO A 30 -0.70 -3.80 9.99
N ASP A 31 -0.61 -5.04 9.50
CA ASP A 31 0.56 -5.53 8.76
C ASP A 31 0.63 -4.97 7.34
N GLU A 32 -0.49 -4.90 6.61
CA GLU A 32 -0.51 -4.23 5.30
C GLU A 32 -0.13 -2.75 5.43
N ALA A 33 -0.68 -2.06 6.44
CA ALA A 33 -0.35 -0.66 6.68
C ALA A 33 1.15 -0.48 6.99
N ARG A 34 1.72 -1.35 7.82
CA ARG A 34 3.15 -1.33 8.15
C ARG A 34 4.02 -1.53 6.91
N GLU A 35 3.76 -2.56 6.12
CA GLU A 35 4.58 -2.86 4.93
C GLU A 35 4.41 -1.80 3.83
N LEU A 36 3.22 -1.22 3.65
CA LEU A 36 3.02 -0.09 2.71
C LEU A 36 3.83 1.15 3.12
N LEU A 37 3.87 1.47 4.42
CA LEU A 37 4.64 2.61 4.92
C LEU A 37 6.14 2.37 4.81
N GLU A 38 6.61 1.15 5.07
CA GLU A 38 8.00 0.77 4.88
C GLU A 38 8.41 0.74 3.40
N LEU A 39 7.54 0.27 2.49
CA LEU A 39 7.76 0.38 1.05
C LEU A 39 7.87 1.85 0.62
N ALA A 40 6.97 2.72 1.09
CA ALA A 40 7.03 4.15 0.83
C ALA A 40 8.34 4.76 1.33
N ARG A 41 8.80 4.34 2.53
CA ARG A 41 10.10 4.75 3.08
C ARG A 41 11.22 4.33 2.14
N VAL A 42 11.34 3.06 1.77
CA VAL A 42 12.41 2.55 0.90
C VAL A 42 12.46 3.33 -0.42
N VAL A 43 11.32 3.46 -1.11
CA VAL A 43 11.24 4.18 -2.39
C VAL A 43 11.59 5.66 -2.24
N ALA A 44 11.17 6.32 -1.15
CA ALA A 44 11.50 7.72 -0.90
C ALA A 44 13.00 7.96 -0.62
N HIS A 45 13.74 6.93 -0.21
CA HIS A 45 15.19 7.01 0.05
C HIS A 45 16.03 6.61 -1.16
N SER A 46 15.62 5.60 -1.95
CA SER A 46 16.36 5.19 -3.17
C SER A 46 16.07 6.03 -4.40
N SER A 47 14.96 6.77 -4.42
CA SER A 47 14.50 7.47 -5.61
C SER A 47 13.94 8.86 -5.29
N GLU A 48 13.31 9.51 -6.27
CA GLU A 48 12.61 10.77 -6.00
C GLU A 48 11.41 10.53 -5.06
N ARG A 49 11.34 11.29 -3.94
CA ARG A 49 10.28 11.17 -2.92
C ARG A 49 8.85 11.16 -3.47
N ARG A 50 8.60 11.80 -4.62
CA ARG A 50 7.29 11.84 -5.29
C ARG A 50 6.81 10.47 -5.78
N PHE A 51 7.70 9.47 -5.89
CA PHE A 51 7.35 8.13 -6.35
C PHE A 51 6.83 7.22 -5.24
N ALA A 52 7.08 7.52 -3.96
CA ALA A 52 6.57 6.75 -2.83
C ALA A 52 5.03 6.52 -2.84
N PRO A 53 4.17 7.55 -3.06
CA PRO A 53 2.72 7.34 -3.16
C PRO A 53 2.32 6.53 -4.40
N LEU A 54 3.10 6.58 -5.48
CA LEU A 54 2.81 5.81 -6.69
C LEU A 54 3.17 4.33 -6.50
N ALA A 55 4.30 4.05 -5.86
CA ALA A 55 4.73 2.69 -5.54
C ALA A 55 3.71 1.99 -4.62
N THR A 56 3.23 2.67 -3.58
CA THR A 56 2.19 2.13 -2.68
C THR A 56 0.85 1.92 -3.38
N TYR A 57 0.45 2.80 -4.32
CA TYR A 57 -0.73 2.58 -5.15
C TYR A 57 -0.60 1.32 -6.02
N LEU A 58 0.54 1.13 -6.68
CA LEU A 58 0.81 -0.05 -7.52
C LEU A 58 0.84 -1.34 -6.69
N ALA A 59 1.49 -1.31 -5.53
CA ALA A 59 1.50 -2.42 -4.59
C ALA A 59 0.08 -2.78 -4.14
N GLY A 60 -0.74 -1.79 -3.77
CA GLY A 60 -2.14 -1.98 -3.39
C GLY A 60 -2.99 -2.59 -4.52
N CYS A 61 -2.72 -2.24 -5.78
CA CYS A 61 -3.41 -2.83 -6.93
C CYS A 61 -3.16 -4.34 -7.05
N VAL A 62 -1.93 -4.80 -6.80
CA VAL A 62 -1.60 -6.23 -6.84
C VAL A 62 -2.08 -6.94 -5.58
N ALA A 63 -1.81 -6.36 -4.41
CA ALA A 63 -2.22 -6.87 -3.11
C ALA A 63 -3.73 -7.13 -3.03
N GLY A 64 -4.56 -6.22 -3.57
CA GLY A 64 -6.01 -6.37 -3.61
C GLY A 64 -6.55 -7.55 -4.46
N ARG A 65 -5.67 -8.29 -5.14
CA ARG A 65 -6.02 -9.49 -5.92
C ARG A 65 -5.59 -10.80 -5.23
N LEU A 66 -4.87 -10.72 -4.12
CA LEU A 66 -4.39 -11.90 -3.38
C LEU A 66 -5.51 -12.50 -2.53
N ALA A 67 -5.33 -13.77 -2.13
CA ALA A 67 -6.41 -14.53 -1.49
C ALA A 67 -6.61 -14.12 -0.03
N SER A 68 -5.61 -13.49 0.61
CA SER A 68 -5.68 -13.03 1.99
C SER A 68 -4.86 -11.76 2.22
N THR A 69 -5.16 -11.07 3.33
CA THR A 69 -4.40 -9.91 3.81
C THR A 69 -3.00 -10.29 4.27
N ASP A 70 -2.80 -11.52 4.75
CA ASP A 70 -1.49 -12.04 5.18
C ASP A 70 -0.59 -12.26 3.96
N GLU A 71 -1.14 -12.82 2.87
CA GLU A 71 -0.46 -12.90 1.58
C GLU A 71 -0.13 -11.51 1.03
N ALA A 72 -1.04 -10.54 1.16
CA ALA A 72 -0.80 -9.16 0.77
C ALA A 72 0.35 -8.52 1.53
N ALA A 73 0.38 -8.63 2.85
CA ALA A 73 1.49 -8.11 3.66
C ALA A 73 2.81 -8.80 3.30
N ALA A 74 2.81 -10.13 3.14
CA ALA A 74 4.00 -10.88 2.73
C ALA A 74 4.53 -10.47 1.36
N PHE A 75 3.64 -10.27 0.38
CA PHE A 75 3.97 -9.78 -0.96
C PHE A 75 4.59 -8.38 -0.92
N ILE A 76 3.99 -7.44 -0.18
CA ILE A 76 4.50 -6.06 -0.08
C ILE A 76 5.88 -6.07 0.60
N ARG A 77 6.06 -6.93 1.61
CA ARG A 77 7.34 -7.13 2.28
C ARG A 77 8.41 -7.64 1.33
N GLU A 78 8.11 -8.67 0.54
CA GLU A 78 9.02 -9.26 -0.46
C GLU A 78 9.52 -8.18 -1.43
N VAL A 79 8.61 -7.43 -2.05
CA VAL A 79 8.96 -6.34 -2.98
C VAL A 79 9.77 -5.24 -2.28
N ARG A 80 9.42 -4.88 -1.04
CA ARG A 80 10.19 -3.92 -0.24
C ARG A 80 11.63 -4.40 -0.04
N GLU A 81 11.82 -5.65 0.35
CA GLU A 81 13.14 -6.23 0.66
C GLU A 81 14.02 -6.35 -0.58
N GLU A 82 13.45 -6.69 -1.74
CA GLU A 82 14.14 -6.64 -3.03
C GLU A 82 14.67 -5.22 -3.31
N LEU A 83 13.80 -4.22 -3.25
CA LEU A 83 14.17 -2.82 -3.48
C LEU A 83 15.17 -2.27 -2.46
N GLU A 84 15.12 -2.74 -1.21
CA GLU A 84 16.07 -2.37 -0.16
C GLU A 84 17.44 -3.01 -0.40
N SER A 85 17.50 -4.24 -0.91
CA SER A 85 18.74 -4.95 -1.24
C SER A 85 19.49 -4.37 -2.44
N GLU A 86 18.77 -3.73 -3.37
CA GLU A 86 19.34 -3.04 -4.52
C GLU A 86 19.97 -1.68 -4.16
N GLN A 87 19.71 -1.16 -2.95
CA GLN A 87 20.33 0.09 -2.52
C GLN A 87 21.82 -0.15 -2.21
N PRO A 88 22.74 0.63 -2.80
CA PRO A 88 24.13 0.55 -2.40
C PRO A 88 24.26 0.87 -0.91
N GLU A 89 25.03 0.07 -0.17
CA GLU A 89 25.42 0.37 1.21
C GLU A 89 26.00 1.79 1.24
N THR A 90 25.22 2.72 1.77
CA THR A 90 25.68 4.08 1.93
C THR A 90 26.63 4.07 3.14
N VAL A 91 27.93 4.02 2.86
CA VAL A 91 29.02 4.28 3.82
C VAL A 91 28.97 5.74 4.29
#